data_AF-A0A2C9KHR5-F1
#
_entry.id   AF-A0A2C9KHR5-F1
#
_cell.length_a   1.000
_cell.length_b   1.000
_cell.length_c   1.000
_cell.angle_alpha   90.00
_cell.angle_beta   90.00
_cell.angle_gamma   90.00
#
_symmetry.space_group_name_H-M   'P 1'
#
loop_
_entity.id
_entity.type
_entity.pdbx_description
1 polymer ?
#
loop_
_entity_poly.entity_id
_entity_poly.type
_entity_poly.pdbx_seq_one_letter_code
_entity_poly.pdbx_strand_id
1 'polypeptide(L)'
;MNSSYEHAVQVISRYTSDLNSGQIFYTDSNGRETMQRRRYNRTLIDRLRQDTVSSNYYPVTSSIYIQDHQNDLQLTILPDRCQGGSSLNSGQIELM
;
A
#
# COMPACT_ATOMS: atom_id res chain seq x y z
N MET A 1 -0.35 -40.75 -10.21
CA MET A 1 -0.01 -39.89 -9.05
C MET A 1 0.26 -38.49 -9.59
N ASN A 2 -0.78 -37.66 -9.71
CA ASN A 2 -0.61 -36.26 -10.11
C ASN A 2 -0.45 -35.43 -8.84
N SER A 3 0.79 -35.09 -8.51
CA SER A 3 1.08 -34.03 -7.55
C SER A 3 0.78 -32.70 -8.24
N SER A 4 -0.47 -32.23 -8.16
CA SER A 4 -0.82 -30.86 -8.48
C SER A 4 0.00 -29.94 -7.60
N TYR A 5 0.87 -29.14 -8.21
CA TYR A 5 1.69 -28.15 -7.52
C TYR A 5 0.78 -27.18 -6.76
N GLU A 6 0.81 -27.22 -5.44
CA GLU A 6 0.26 -26.15 -4.61
C GLU A 6 1.15 -24.91 -4.82
N HIS A 7 0.65 -23.95 -5.59
CA HIS A 7 1.30 -22.64 -5.71
C HIS A 7 1.10 -21.85 -4.41
N ALA A 8 2.17 -21.25 -3.89
CA ALA A 8 2.06 -20.32 -2.77
C ALA A 8 1.27 -19.07 -3.22
N VAL A 9 0.18 -18.76 -2.51
CA VAL A 9 -0.69 -17.62 -2.78
C VAL A 9 -0.60 -16.62 -1.64
N GLN A 10 -0.49 -15.33 -1.99
CA GLN A 10 -0.69 -14.21 -1.06
C GLN A 10 -1.98 -13.51 -1.47
N VAL A 11 -2.99 -13.57 -0.61
CA VAL A 11 -4.30 -12.96 -0.85
C VAL A 11 -4.26 -11.52 -0.39
N ILE A 12 -4.88 -10.63 -1.15
CA ILE A 12 -5.03 -9.21 -0.79
C ILE A 12 -6.48 -8.78 -0.96
N SER A 13 -6.89 -7.79 -0.17
CA SER A 13 -8.09 -6.99 -0.39
C SER A 13 -7.70 -5.66 -1.01
N ARG A 14 -8.29 -5.31 -2.16
CA ARG A 14 -8.02 -4.04 -2.86
C ARG A 14 -9.28 -3.18 -2.93
N TYR A 15 -9.13 -1.95 -2.46
CA TYR A 15 -10.12 -0.89 -2.55
C TYR A 15 -9.73 0.03 -3.70
N THR A 16 -10.68 0.29 -4.59
CA THR A 16 -10.48 1.17 -5.76
C THR A 16 -11.52 2.29 -5.71
N SER A 17 -11.06 3.51 -5.93
CA SER A 17 -11.87 4.73 -5.97
C SER A 17 -11.38 5.66 -7.08
N ASP A 18 -12.19 6.65 -7.44
CA ASP A 18 -11.83 7.68 -8.42
C ASP A 18 -11.01 8.83 -7.80
N LEU A 19 -10.55 8.70 -6.55
CA LEU A 19 -9.75 9.70 -5.86
C LEU A 19 -8.39 9.91 -6.55
N ASN A 20 -8.01 11.16 -6.76
CA ASN A 20 -6.69 11.48 -7.30
C ASN A 20 -5.63 11.64 -6.19
N SER A 21 -5.13 10.50 -5.68
CA SER A 21 -4.06 10.50 -4.67
C SER A 21 -2.63 10.62 -5.22
N GLY A 22 -2.49 10.64 -6.55
CA GLY A 22 -1.18 10.66 -7.20
C GLY A 22 -0.34 9.47 -6.76
N GLN A 23 0.88 9.72 -6.29
CA GLN A 23 1.84 8.70 -5.82
C GLN A 23 1.95 8.61 -4.29
N ILE A 24 1.14 9.37 -3.56
CA ILE A 24 1.26 9.53 -2.11
C ILE A 24 0.16 8.75 -1.40
N PHE A 25 0.55 8.10 -0.31
CA PHE A 25 -0.36 7.47 0.64
C PHE A 25 0.26 7.54 2.03
N TYR A 26 -0.51 7.21 3.04
CA TYR A 26 -0.12 7.41 4.43
C TYR A 26 -0.37 6.15 5.22
N THR A 27 0.58 5.78 6.09
CA THR A 27 0.44 4.66 7.02
C THR A 27 0.82 5.11 8.41
N ASP A 28 0.28 4.45 9.43
CA ASP A 28 0.76 4.66 10.80
C ASP A 28 2.18 4.11 11.01
N SER A 29 2.81 4.56 12.11
CA SER A 29 4.01 3.97 12.71
C SER A 29 3.66 3.41 14.07
N ASN A 30 3.53 2.08 14.17
CA ASN A 30 3.15 1.36 15.39
C ASN A 30 1.87 1.90 16.04
N GLY A 31 0.88 2.26 15.23
CA GLY A 31 -0.40 2.81 15.69
C GLY A 31 -0.35 4.25 16.19
N ARG A 32 0.76 4.98 15.96
CA ARG A 32 0.97 6.34 16.45
C ARG A 32 1.02 7.34 15.30
N GLU A 33 2.19 7.92 15.06
CA GLU A 33 2.38 8.99 14.08
C GLU A 33 2.08 8.49 12.66
N THR A 34 1.50 9.37 11.86
CA THR A 34 1.25 9.11 10.44
C THR A 34 2.49 9.42 9.63
N MET A 35 2.89 8.45 8.81
CA MET A 35 4.05 8.53 7.93
C MET A 35 3.60 8.66 6.49
N GLN A 36 4.05 9.72 5.82
CA GLN A 36 3.87 9.88 4.38
C GLN A 36 4.75 8.87 3.63
N ARG A 37 4.14 8.12 2.71
CA ARG A 37 4.77 7.18 1.80
C ARG A 37 4.62 7.70 0.38
N ARG A 38 5.63 7.45 -0.46
CA ARG A 38 5.58 7.74 -1.89
C ARG A 38 6.04 6.52 -2.65
N ARG A 39 5.16 5.95 -3.48
CA ARG A 39 5.52 4.79 -4.30
C ARG A 39 6.63 5.16 -5.29
N TYR A 40 7.57 4.24 -5.51
CA TYR A 40 8.74 4.42 -6.37
C TYR A 40 9.68 5.57 -5.96
N ASN A 41 9.63 6.03 -4.70
CA ASN A 41 10.54 7.06 -4.21
C ASN A 41 11.89 6.44 -3.84
N ARG A 42 12.91 6.66 -4.67
CA ARG A 42 14.26 6.10 -4.46
C ARG A 42 15.33 7.19 -4.51
N THR A 43 16.29 7.07 -3.59
CA THR A 43 17.60 7.73 -3.66
C THR A 43 18.43 7.05 -4.77
N LEU A 44 19.41 7.76 -5.35
CA LEU A 44 20.20 7.34 -6.52
C LEU A 44 20.80 5.90 -6.45
N ILE A 45 21.01 5.35 -5.25
CA ILE A 45 21.65 4.05 -5.00
C ILE A 45 20.72 2.86 -5.33
N ASP A 46 19.40 3.05 -5.33
CA ASP A 46 18.44 1.94 -5.50
C ASP A 46 18.03 1.66 -6.95
N ARG A 47 18.53 2.44 -7.92
CA ARG A 47 18.21 2.31 -9.36
C ARG A 47 18.58 0.95 -9.98
N LEU A 48 19.42 0.16 -9.28
CA LEU A 48 19.92 -1.14 -9.74
C LEU A 48 19.00 -2.33 -9.40
N ARG A 49 18.01 -2.15 -8.51
CA ARG A 49 17.03 -3.20 -8.19
C ARG A 49 15.79 -2.98 -9.04
N GLN A 50 15.35 -3.95 -9.84
CA GLN A 50 14.07 -3.86 -10.56
C GLN A 50 12.94 -3.44 -9.61
N ASP A 51 12.07 -2.54 -10.06
CA ASP A 51 10.96 -2.00 -9.28
C ASP A 51 9.93 -3.10 -8.98
N THR A 52 10.06 -3.77 -7.84
CA THR A 52 9.11 -4.81 -7.43
C THR A 52 7.96 -4.22 -6.64
N VAL A 53 6.75 -4.76 -6.84
CA VAL A 53 5.55 -4.45 -6.05
C VAL A 53 5.85 -4.51 -4.54
N SER A 54 6.62 -5.50 -4.12
CA SER A 54 7.01 -5.71 -2.71
C SER A 54 7.75 -4.54 -2.08
N SER A 55 8.50 -3.74 -2.85
CA SER A 55 9.26 -2.61 -2.31
C SER A 55 8.38 -1.45 -1.85
N ASN A 56 7.10 -1.41 -2.27
CA ASN A 56 6.15 -0.37 -1.92
C ASN A 56 5.19 -0.80 -0.80
N TYR A 57 5.36 -1.98 -0.21
CA TYR A 57 4.57 -2.44 0.93
C TYR A 57 5.14 -1.93 2.25
N TYR A 58 4.27 -1.45 3.12
CA TYR A 58 4.61 -0.93 4.45
C TYR A 58 3.75 -1.61 5.52
N PRO A 59 4.24 -1.70 6.78
CA PRO A 59 3.41 -2.16 7.88
C PRO A 59 2.26 -1.18 8.14
N VAL A 60 1.06 -1.72 8.28
CA VAL A 60 -0.16 -1.00 8.68
C VAL A 60 -0.64 -1.61 9.98
N THR A 61 -0.48 -0.89 11.09
CA THR A 61 -0.87 -1.38 12.43
C THR A 61 -2.30 -0.99 12.75
N SER A 62 -2.68 0.23 12.40
CA SER A 62 -3.97 0.82 12.77
C SER A 62 -4.65 1.56 11.62
N SER A 63 -3.91 2.10 10.66
CA SER A 63 -4.52 2.87 9.57
C SER A 63 -3.63 3.01 8.33
N ILE A 64 -4.30 2.97 7.19
CA ILE A 64 -3.76 3.39 5.89
C ILE A 64 -4.78 4.31 5.22
N TYR A 65 -4.32 5.38 4.58
CA TYR A 65 -5.21 6.26 3.84
C TYR A 65 -4.58 6.92 2.62
N ILE A 66 -5.45 7.37 1.72
CA ILE A 66 -5.14 8.21 0.56
C ILE A 66 -6.02 9.45 0.58
N GLN A 67 -5.50 10.54 0.04
CA GLN A 67 -6.20 11.83 -0.04
C GLN A 67 -6.23 12.34 -1.47
N ASP A 68 -7.37 12.87 -1.89
CA ASP A 68 -7.49 13.74 -3.05
C ASP A 68 -7.53 15.19 -2.57
N HIS A 69 -6.39 15.87 -2.67
CA HIS A 69 -6.26 17.25 -2.20
C HIS A 69 -7.04 18.26 -3.04
N GLN A 70 -7.40 17.93 -4.29
CA GLN A 70 -8.18 18.85 -5.12
C GLN A 70 -9.64 18.87 -4.69
N ASN A 71 -10.17 17.72 -4.29
CA ASN A 71 -11.57 17.56 -3.92
C ASN A 71 -11.82 17.52 -2.40
N ASP A 72 -10.76 17.62 -1.58
CA ASP A 72 -10.81 17.51 -0.11
C ASP A 72 -11.48 16.21 0.36
N LEU A 73 -11.13 15.10 -0.31
CA LEU A 73 -11.68 13.77 -0.02
C LEU A 73 -10.59 12.84 0.50
N GLN A 74 -10.96 11.95 1.43
CA GLN A 74 -10.06 10.96 2.01
C GLN A 74 -10.73 9.59 2.07
N LEU A 75 -9.98 8.56 1.67
CA LEU A 75 -10.34 7.16 1.91
C LEU A 75 -9.37 6.58 2.95
N THR A 76 -9.91 6.16 4.08
CA THR A 76 -9.15 5.55 5.19
C THR A 76 -9.63 4.14 5.43
N ILE A 77 -8.69 3.20 5.54
CA ILE A 77 -8.94 1.82 5.93
C ILE A 77 -8.33 1.60 7.32
N LEU A 78 -9.15 1.08 8.24
CA LEU A 78 -8.78 0.75 9.60
C LEU A 78 -8.85 -0.78 9.76
N PRO A 79 -7.71 -1.50 9.66
CA PRO A 79 -7.72 -2.94 9.85
C PRO A 79 -7.89 -3.31 11.34
N ASP A 80 -8.38 -4.52 11.60
CA ASP A 80 -8.53 -5.07 12.96
C ASP A 80 -7.22 -5.62 13.56
N ARG A 81 -6.20 -5.78 12.72
CA ARG A 81 -4.87 -6.31 13.06
C ARG A 81 -3.79 -5.73 12.15
N CYS A 82 -2.53 -5.97 12.53
CA CYS A 82 -1.39 -5.57 11.70
C CYS A 82 -1.39 -6.32 10.36
N GLN A 83 -1.23 -5.58 9.27
CA GLN A 83 -1.19 -6.10 7.90
C GLN A 83 -0.09 -5.42 7.09
N GLY A 84 0.27 -6.02 5.96
CA GLY A 84 1.06 -5.34 4.92
C GLY A 84 0.14 -4.55 4.01
N GLY A 85 0.44 -3.28 3.75
CA GLY A 85 -0.39 -2.43 2.91
C GLY A 85 0.37 -1.53 1.94
N SER A 86 -0.30 -1.13 0.86
CA SER A 86 0.26 -0.23 -0.14
C SER A 86 -0.82 0.53 -0.93
N SER A 87 -0.37 1.51 -1.71
CA SER A 87 -1.14 2.17 -2.77
C SER A 87 -0.33 2.13 -4.07
N LEU A 88 -0.51 1.07 -4.86
CA LEU A 88 0.26 0.85 -6.10
C LEU A 88 -0.21 1.74 -7.27
N ASN A 89 -1.47 2.19 -7.25
CA ASN A 89 -2.03 3.13 -8.23
C ASN A 89 -2.77 4.25 -7.52
N SER A 90 -2.96 5.37 -8.22
CA SER A 90 -3.78 6.49 -7.72
C SER A 90 -5.20 5.98 -7.42
N GLY A 91 -5.79 6.44 -6.32
CA GLY A 91 -7.15 6.04 -5.93
C GLY A 91 -7.27 4.62 -5.37
N GLN A 92 -6.16 3.89 -5.19
CA GLN A 92 -6.17 2.51 -4.70
C GLN A 92 -5.48 2.34 -3.35
N ILE A 93 -6.02 1.44 -2.54
CA ILE A 93 -5.39 0.90 -1.33
C ILE A 93 -5.49 -0.63 -1.39
N GLU A 94 -4.43 -1.34 -1.00
CA GLU A 94 -4.48 -2.78 -0.80
C GLU A 94 -3.88 -3.20 0.54
N LEU A 95 -4.44 -4.26 1.12
CA LEU A 95 -4.02 -4.89 2.37
C LEU A 95 -3.91 -6.40 2.18
N MET A 96 -2.87 -7.00 2.77
CA MET A 96 -2.62 -8.45 2.82
C MET A 96 -3.15 -9.07 4.11
#